data_AF-A0A8S0FXQ9-F1
#
_entry.id   AF-A0A8S0FXQ9-F1
#
_cell.length_a   1.000
_cell.length_b   1.000
_cell.length_c   1.000
_cell.angle_alpha   90.00
_cell.angle_beta   90.00
_cell.angle_gamma   90.00
#
_symmetry.space_group_name_H-M   'P 1'
#
loop_
_entity.id
_entity.type
_entity.pdbx_description
1 polymer ?
#
loop_
_entity_poly.entity_id
_entity_poly.type
_entity_poly.pdbx_seq_one_letter_code
_entity_poly.pdbx_strand_id
1 'polypeptide(L)' 'MSEILAATPKAVKAAYDLANGKQPADATLTALAGLATAADRLPYFTGADRAELATLTAIGRAIIVSVNGAPY' A
#
# COMPACT_ATOMS: atom_id res chain seq x y z
N MET A 1 22.50 0.28 -30.11
CA MET A 1 21.63 1.05 -29.20
C MET A 1 22.57 1.85 -28.30
N SER A 2 22.52 3.19 -28.34
CA SER A 2 23.58 4.04 -27.78
C SER A 2 23.19 4.58 -26.40
N GLU A 3 23.90 4.15 -25.36
CA GLU A 3 23.95 4.79 -24.04
C GLU A 3 25.26 5.58 -23.88
N ILE A 4 25.60 6.43 -24.87
CA ILE A 4 26.93 7.10 -24.94
C ILE A 4 26.84 8.58 -24.51
N LEU A 5 25.95 8.93 -23.58
CA LEU A 5 25.96 10.26 -22.95
C LEU A 5 26.18 10.13 -21.44
N ALA A 6 27.24 10.74 -20.93
CA ALA A 6 27.53 10.75 -19.50
C ALA A 6 26.40 11.48 -18.74
N ALA A 7 25.82 10.82 -17.74
CA ALA A 7 24.84 11.44 -16.86
C ALA A 7 25.50 12.52 -15.97
N THR A 8 24.81 13.64 -15.78
CA THR A 8 25.30 14.69 -14.87
C THR A 8 25.22 14.23 -13.40
N PRO A 9 26.11 14.70 -12.49
CA PRO A 9 26.04 14.34 -11.07
C PRO A 9 24.69 14.65 -10.43
N LYS A 10 24.02 15.73 -10.87
CA LYS A 10 22.66 16.07 -10.42
C LYS A 10 21.64 15.00 -10.81
N ALA A 11 21.69 14.46 -12.03
CA ALA A 11 20.79 13.40 -12.48
C ALA A 11 21.03 12.09 -11.69
N VAL A 12 22.30 11.75 -11.43
CA VAL A 12 22.65 10.59 -10.60
C VAL A 12 22.11 10.74 -9.19
N LYS A 13 22.31 11.91 -8.56
CA LYS A 13 21.77 12.18 -7.22
C LYS A 13 20.24 12.09 -7.19
N ALA A 14 19.55 12.65 -8.19
CA ALA A 14 18.09 12.59 -8.26
C ALA A 14 17.57 11.15 -8.38
N ALA A 15 18.22 10.31 -9.19
CA ALA A 15 17.86 8.89 -9.31
C ALA A 15 18.12 8.13 -7.99
N TYR A 16 19.23 8.43 -7.31
CA TYR A 16 19.56 7.83 -6.01
C TYR A 16 18.56 8.23 -4.92
N ASP A 17 18.26 9.52 -4.78
CA ASP A 17 17.29 10.03 -3.82
C ASP A 17 15.88 9.43 -4.09
N LEU A 18 15.49 9.31 -5.37
CA LEU A 18 14.23 8.67 -5.77
C LEU A 18 14.19 7.19 -5.40
N ALA A 19 15.29 6.44 -5.59
CA ALA A 19 15.37 5.04 -5.23
C ALA A 19 15.30 4.84 -3.71
N ASN A 20 16.03 5.66 -2.95
CA ASN A 20 16.05 5.60 -1.48
C ASN A 20 14.75 6.09 -0.82
N GLY A 21 13.98 6.94 -1.51
CA GLY A 21 12.67 7.38 -1.03
C GLY A 21 11.58 6.31 -1.19
N LYS A 22 11.83 5.21 -1.92
CA LYS A 22 10.87 4.12 -2.08
C LYS A 22 10.96 3.16 -0.90
N GLN A 23 9.81 2.61 -0.54
CA GLN A 23 9.75 1.48 0.38
C GLN A 23 10.47 0.26 -0.23
N PRO A 24 11.27 -0.49 0.56
CA PRO A 24 11.86 -1.75 0.09
C PRO A 24 10.81 -2.74 -0.40
N ALA A 25 11.20 -3.61 -1.33
CA ALA A 25 10.33 -4.68 -1.78
C ALA A 25 10.05 -5.64 -0.61
N ASP A 26 8.77 -5.94 -0.41
CA ASP A 26 8.27 -6.80 0.64
C ASP A 26 7.05 -7.58 0.11
N ALA A 27 7.00 -8.87 0.41
CA ALA A 27 6.00 -9.77 -0.17
C ALA A 27 4.59 -9.48 0.37
N THR A 28 4.46 -9.13 1.65
CA THR A 28 3.19 -8.74 2.26
C THR A 28 2.67 -7.42 1.66
N LEU A 29 3.54 -6.45 1.44
CA LEU A 29 3.17 -5.16 0.82
C LEU A 29 2.82 -5.32 -0.66
N THR A 30 3.48 -6.25 -1.36
CA THR A 30 3.12 -6.63 -2.73
C THR A 30 1.72 -7.28 -2.78
N ALA A 31 1.41 -8.16 -1.83
CA ALA A 31 0.09 -8.80 -1.75
C ALA A 31 -1.03 -7.78 -1.52
N LEU A 32 -0.82 -6.79 -0.64
CA LEU A 32 -1.77 -5.70 -0.41
C LEU A 32 -1.92 -4.79 -1.64
N ALA A 33 -0.81 -4.45 -2.31
CA ALA A 33 -0.84 -3.61 -3.51
C ALA A 33 -1.57 -4.27 -4.70
N GLY A 34 -1.66 -5.61 -4.72
CA GLY A 34 -2.39 -6.37 -5.72
C GLY A 34 -3.92 -6.40 -5.53
N LEU A 35 -4.45 -5.91 -4.41
CA LEU A 35 -5.89 -5.93 -4.13
C LEU A 35 -6.64 -4.85 -4.93
N ALA A 36 -7.75 -5.24 -5.55
CA ALA A 36 -8.67 -4.30 -6.20
C ALA A 36 -9.45 -3.51 -5.14
N THR A 37 -9.09 -2.24 -4.94
CA THR A 37 -9.78 -1.39 -3.97
C THR A 37 -11.22 -1.13 -4.40
N ALA A 38 -12.14 -1.19 -3.44
CA ALA A 38 -13.55 -0.90 -3.64
C ALA A 38 -14.17 -0.42 -2.32
N ALA A 39 -15.30 0.28 -2.43
CA ALA A 39 -16.10 0.62 -1.26
C ALA A 39 -16.52 -0.65 -0.51
N ASP A 40 -16.67 -0.54 0.80
CA ASP A 40 -17.22 -1.60 1.65
C ASP A 40 -16.42 -2.92 1.61
N ARG A 41 -15.12 -2.86 1.29
CA ARG A 41 -14.18 -3.99 1.34
C ARG A 41 -13.12 -3.81 2.43
N LEU A 42 -12.80 -4.88 3.13
CA LEU A 42 -11.76 -4.92 4.15
C LEU A 42 -10.65 -5.91 3.74
N PRO A 43 -9.40 -5.44 3.54
CA PRO A 43 -8.26 -6.32 3.40
C PRO A 43 -8.04 -7.17 4.66
N TYR A 44 -7.78 -8.46 4.48
CA TYR A 44 -7.41 -9.38 5.55
C TYR A 44 -6.39 -10.41 5.05
N PHE A 45 -5.55 -10.94 5.94
CA PHE A 45 -4.54 -11.94 5.58
C PHE A 45 -5.10 -13.36 5.67
N THR A 46 -4.85 -14.17 4.65
CA THR A 46 -5.24 -15.60 4.61
C THR A 46 -4.04 -16.54 4.84
N GLY A 47 -2.85 -15.97 4.97
CA GLY A 47 -1.59 -16.66 5.25
C GLY A 47 -0.42 -15.69 5.16
N ALA A 48 0.81 -16.21 5.33
CA ALA A 48 2.01 -15.41 5.08
C ALA A 48 2.01 -14.89 3.64
N ASP A 49 2.23 -13.57 3.49
CA ASP A 49 2.29 -12.88 2.19
C ASP A 49 1.06 -13.08 1.29
N ARG A 50 -0.12 -13.31 1.89
CA ARG A 50 -1.40 -13.45 1.18
C ARG A 50 -2.47 -12.60 1.81
N ALA A 51 -3.11 -11.76 1.00
CA ALA A 51 -4.22 -10.94 1.40
C ALA A 51 -5.42 -11.14 0.46
N GLU A 52 -6.62 -10.98 1.01
CA GLU A 52 -7.89 -11.00 0.29
C GLU A 52 -8.80 -9.88 0.81
N LEU A 53 -9.96 -9.70 0.16
CA LEU A 53 -10.95 -8.70 0.53
C LEU A 53 -12.22 -9.36 1.07
N ALA A 54 -12.53 -9.09 2.34
CA ALA A 54 -13.85 -9.37 2.90
C ALA A 54 -14.84 -8.29 2.48
N THR A 55 -16.10 -8.66 2.28
CA THR A 55 -17.19 -7.68 2.07
C THR A 55 -17.77 -7.27 3.41
N LEU A 56 -17.83 -5.97 3.68
CA LEU A 56 -18.46 -5.42 4.87
C LEU A 56 -19.89 -4.99 4.55
N THR A 57 -20.87 -5.57 5.24
CA THR A 57 -22.25 -5.06 5.22
C THR A 57 -22.33 -3.71 5.93
N ALA A 58 -23.43 -2.98 5.74
CA ALA A 58 -23.67 -1.74 6.48
C ALA A 58 -23.64 -1.97 8.00
N ILE A 59 -24.27 -3.06 8.48
CA ILE A 59 -24.24 -3.45 9.90
C ILE A 59 -22.81 -3.79 10.34
N GLY A 60 -22.06 -4.53 9.52
CA GLY A 60 -20.66 -4.84 9.82
C GLY A 60 -19.80 -3.59 10.02
N ARG A 61 -19.97 -2.56 9.17
CA ARG A 61 -19.29 -1.26 9.35
C ARG A 61 -19.75 -0.53 10.60
N ALA A 62 -21.04 -0.56 10.91
CA ALA A 62 -21.60 0.07 12.09
C ALA A 62 -21.09 -0.57 13.40
N ILE A 63 -20.79 -1.87 13.40
CA ILE A 63 -20.18 -2.55 14.54
C ILE A 63 -18.69 -2.16 14.70
N ILE A 64 -17.96 -2.04 13.58
CA ILE A 64 -16.52 -1.73 13.59
C ILE A 64 -16.25 -0.28 13.97
N VAL A 65 -17.13 0.65 13.59
CA VAL A 65 -17.01 2.03 14.04
C VAL A 65 -17.17 2.04 15.55
N SER A 66 -16.17 2.54 16.28
CA SER A 66 -16.33 2.85 17.70
C SER A 66 -17.55 3.76 17.80
N VAL A 67 -18.55 3.34 18.59
CA VAL A 67 -19.48 4.31 19.17
C VAL A 67 -18.61 5.19 20.05
N ASN A 68 -18.11 6.31 19.51
CA ASN A 68 -17.54 7.38 20.31
C ASN A 68 -18.68 8.00 21.13
N GLY A 69 -19.17 7.27 22.14
CA GLY A 69 -19.49 7.87 23.43
C GLY A 69 -18.15 7.96 24.15
N ALA A 70 -17.61 9.15 24.37
CA ALA A 70 -18.28 10.18 25.16
C ALA A 70 -18.21 11.58 24.52
N PRO A 71 -19.28 12.41 24.63
CA PRO A 71 -19.05 13.79 25.02
C PRO A 71 -18.59 13.81 26.48
N TYR A 72 -17.73 14.77 26.85
CA TYR A 72 -17.01 14.98 28.13
C TYR A 72 -15.56 14.49 28.11
#